data_AF-A0A537BFE6-F1
#
_entry.id   AF-A0A537BFE6-F1
#
_cell.length_a   1.000
_cell.length_b   1.000
_cell.length_c   1.000
_cell.angle_alpha   90.00
_cell.angle_beta   90.00
_cell.angle_gamma   90.00
#
_symmetry.space_group_name_H-M   'P 1'
#
loop_
_entity.id
_entity.type
_entity.pdbx_description
1 polymer ?
#
loop_
_entity_poly.entity_id
_entity_poly.type
_entity_poly.pdbx_seq_one_letter_code
_entity_poly.pdbx_strand_id
1 'polypeptide(L)'
;MTKRRRANGYARPVRTKRDYERAASVAKRLSSQADRDSAAELRLQSLLRQLDKFDELEDEAGADDPADYPYSGPRRRWSDSESGDN
;
A
#
# COMPACT_ATOMS: atom_id res chain seq x y z
N MET A 1 26.29 -2.24 -8.28
CA MET A 1 25.94 -1.85 -6.88
C MET A 1 24.48 -1.41 -6.84
N THR A 2 23.58 -2.23 -6.30
CA THR A 2 22.15 -1.90 -6.17
C THR A 2 21.96 -0.84 -5.08
N LYS A 3 21.59 0.39 -5.48
CA LYS A 3 21.22 1.46 -4.55
C LYS A 3 20.03 0.97 -3.72
N ARG A 4 20.26 0.61 -2.45
CA ARG A 4 19.19 0.33 -1.49
C ARG A 4 18.35 1.62 -1.41
N ARG A 5 17.14 1.61 -2.00
CA ARG A 5 16.23 2.74 -1.92
C ARG A 5 16.04 3.03 -0.43
N ARG A 6 16.42 4.24 0.01
CA ARG A 6 16.19 4.67 1.38
C ARG A 6 14.70 4.48 1.65
N ALA A 7 14.36 3.58 2.57
CA ALA A 7 13.00 3.44 3.02
C ALA A 7 12.69 4.72 3.80
N ASN A 8 11.98 5.65 3.15
CA ASN A 8 11.42 6.82 3.81
C ASN A 8 10.73 6.34 5.10
N GLY A 9 10.85 7.09 6.19
CA GLY A 9 10.36 6.72 7.53
C GLY A 9 8.84 6.53 7.64
N TYR A 10 8.13 6.41 6.52
CA TYR A 10 6.68 6.31 6.44
C TYR A 10 6.25 4.93 5.96
N ALA A 11 5.12 4.46 6.45
CA ALA A 11 4.51 3.23 5.99
C ALA A 11 3.98 3.38 4.56
N ARG A 12 3.90 2.25 3.84
CA ARG A 12 3.22 2.21 2.53
C ARG A 12 1.71 2.32 2.76
N PRO A 13 0.95 2.95 1.85
CA PRO A 13 -0.49 3.04 2.01
C PRO A 13 -1.18 1.68 2.01
N VAL A 14 -2.21 1.53 2.86
CA VAL A 14 -3.08 0.35 2.89
C VAL A 14 -4.25 0.60 1.94
N ARG A 15 -4.45 -0.30 0.96
CA ARG A 15 -5.47 -0.13 -0.09
C ARG A 15 -6.42 -1.31 -0.22
N THR A 16 -6.01 -2.49 0.26
CA THR A 16 -6.77 -3.72 0.13
C THR A 16 -6.86 -4.40 1.49
N LYS A 17 -7.89 -5.21 1.71
CA LYS A 17 -8.04 -6.02 2.93
C LYS A 17 -6.83 -6.90 3.21
N ARG A 18 -6.22 -7.47 2.17
CA ARG A 18 -4.98 -8.25 2.29
C ARG A 18 -3.81 -7.41 2.80
N ASP A 19 -3.72 -6.16 2.37
CA ASP A 19 -2.69 -5.24 2.86
C ASP A 19 -2.95 -4.87 4.32
N TYR A 20 -4.21 -4.65 4.69
CA TYR A 20 -4.63 -4.38 6.07
C TYR A 20 -4.23 -5.51 7.01
N GLU A 21 -4.60 -6.76 6.71
CA GLU A 21 -4.27 -7.93 7.54
C GLU A 21 -2.75 -8.09 7.74
N ARG A 22 -1.98 -7.86 6.67
CA ARG A 22 -0.52 -7.90 6.70
C ARG A 22 0.06 -6.76 7.53
N ALA A 23 -0.45 -5.55 7.34
CA ALA A 23 -0.03 -4.36 8.06
C ALA A 23 -0.36 -4.47 9.56
N ALA A 24 -1.55 -4.92 9.94
CA ALA A 24 -1.95 -5.18 11.32
C ALA A 24 -1.04 -6.23 11.98
N SER A 25 -0.73 -7.32 11.27
CA SER A 25 0.21 -8.35 11.74
C SER A 25 1.63 -7.82 11.94
N VAL A 26 2.06 -6.84 11.15
CA VAL A 26 3.36 -6.17 11.29
C VAL A 26 3.33 -5.18 12.44
N ALA A 27 2.27 -4.38 12.57
CA ALA A 27 2.09 -3.43 13.66
C ALA A 27 2.13 -4.14 15.03
N LYS A 28 1.45 -5.28 15.17
CA LYS A 28 1.47 -6.10 16.39
C LYS A 28 2.87 -6.65 16.73
N ARG A 29 3.62 -7.06 15.71
CA ARG A 29 5.00 -7.54 15.90
C ARG A 29 5.93 -6.42 16.31
N LEU A 30 5.83 -5.27 15.62
CA LEU A 30 6.60 -4.09 15.95
C LEU A 30 6.26 -3.65 17.37
N SER A 31 4.98 -3.47 17.73
CA SER A 31 4.51 -3.01 19.04
C SER A 31 5.00 -3.85 20.24
N SER A 32 5.37 -5.11 19.98
CA SER A 32 5.92 -6.02 20.99
C SER A 32 7.45 -5.91 21.17
N GLN A 33 8.17 -5.23 20.27
CA GLN A 33 9.61 -4.98 20.42
C GLN A 33 9.87 -3.80 21.36
N ALA A 34 10.63 -3.97 22.45
CA ALA A 34 10.84 -2.93 23.46
C ALA A 34 11.80 -1.81 23.01
N ASP A 35 12.82 -2.13 22.19
CA ASP A 35 13.85 -1.18 21.79
C ASP A 35 13.74 -0.84 20.30
N ARG A 36 13.00 0.22 19.99
CA ARG A 36 12.86 0.75 18.61
C ARG A 36 13.60 2.07 18.48
N ASP A 37 14.30 2.22 17.37
CA ASP A 37 14.88 3.50 16.97
C ASP A 37 13.79 4.49 16.54
N SER A 38 14.05 5.79 16.67
CA SER A 38 13.08 6.85 16.38
C SER A 38 12.48 6.75 14.97
N ALA A 39 13.24 6.23 14.01
CA ALA A 39 12.75 6.00 12.65
C ALA A 39 11.77 4.82 12.55
N ALA A 40 11.96 3.74 13.31
CA ALA A 40 11.01 2.64 13.38
C ALA A 40 9.74 3.04 14.12
N GLU A 41 9.85 3.87 15.16
CA GLU A 41 8.69 4.41 15.87
C GLU A 41 7.83 5.28 14.94
N LEU A 42 8.46 6.18 14.16
CA LEU A 42 7.75 6.98 13.15
C LEU A 42 7.05 6.13 12.09
N ARG A 43 7.68 5.03 11.65
CA ARG A 43 7.05 4.08 10.71
C ARG A 43 5.85 3.39 11.34
N LEU A 44 5.94 3.00 12.61
CA LEU A 44 4.83 2.37 13.34
C LEU A 44 3.66 3.34 13.49
N GLN A 45 3.92 4.58 13.92
CA GLN A 45 2.89 5.62 14.02
C GLN A 45 2.23 5.91 12.66
N SER A 46 3.03 6.00 11.60
CA SER A 46 2.53 6.14 10.23
C SER A 46 1.70 4.94 9.77
N LEU A 47 2.05 3.73 10.20
CA LEU A 47 1.33 2.51 9.85
C LEU A 47 -0.02 2.44 10.55
N LEU A 48 -0.07 2.75 11.85
CA LEU A 48 -1.30 2.79 12.63
C LEU A 48 -2.30 3.78 12.03
N ARG A 49 -1.85 4.99 11.70
CA ARG A 49 -2.69 5.99 11.02
C ARG A 49 -3.23 5.53 9.67
N GLN A 50 -2.52 4.66 8.95
CA GLN A 50 -3.02 4.09 7.70
C GLN A 50 -4.06 2.99 7.93
N LEU A 51 -3.94 2.23 9.02
CA LEU A 51 -4.93 1.23 9.42
C LEU A 51 -6.22 1.92 9.87
N ASP A 52 -6.12 2.93 10.75
CA ASP A 52 -7.27 3.70 11.23
C ASP A 52 -8.04 4.33 10.05
N LYS A 53 -7.31 4.92 9.10
CA LYS A 53 -7.92 5.48 7.88
C LYS A 53 -8.63 4.41 7.04
N PHE A 54 -8.07 3.20 6.97
CA PHE A 54 -8.68 2.12 6.19
C PHE A 54 -9.94 1.59 6.88
N ASP A 55 -9.95 1.51 8.21
CA ASP A 55 -11.12 1.13 9.00
C ASP A 55 -12.24 2.17 8.84
N GLU A 56 -11.92 3.47 8.93
CA GLU A 56 -12.87 4.57 8.63
C GLU A 56 -13.45 4.47 7.21
N LEU A 57 -12.62 4.08 6.23
CA LEU A 57 -13.04 3.89 4.85
C LEU A 57 -13.83 2.59 4.64
N GLU A 58 -13.59 1.50 5.38
CA GLU A 58 -14.44 0.30 5.30
C GLU A 58 -15.83 0.58 5.90
N ASP A 59 -15.92 1.39 6.95
CA ASP A 59 -17.19 1.83 7.53
C ASP A 59 -17.95 2.78 6.58
N GLU A 60 -17.25 3.61 5.81
CA GLU A 60 -17.84 4.52 4.81
C GLU A 60 -18.06 3.85 3.43
N ALA A 61 -17.29 2.81 3.07
CA ALA A 61 -17.45 2.03 1.83
C ALA A 61 -18.68 1.12 1.82
N GLY A 62 -19.43 1.06 2.93
CA GLY A 62 -20.82 0.59 2.90
C GLY A 62 -21.77 1.51 2.11
N ALA A 63 -21.33 2.72 1.72
CA ALA A 63 -22.15 3.71 1.02
C ALA A 63 -21.71 4.03 -0.42
N ASP A 64 -20.51 3.64 -0.88
CA ASP A 64 -20.04 3.92 -2.24
C ASP A 64 -19.44 2.65 -2.88
N ASP A 65 -20.30 1.94 -3.60
CA ASP A 65 -19.95 0.75 -4.37
C ASP A 65 -18.94 1.14 -5.49
N PRO A 66 -17.74 0.53 -5.55
CA PRO A 66 -16.76 0.86 -6.57
C PRO A 66 -17.08 0.24 -7.95
N ALA A 67 -18.33 -0.16 -8.21
CA ALA A 67 -18.77 -0.65 -9.52
C ALA A 67 -18.86 0.42 -10.61
N ASP A 68 -18.84 1.72 -10.28
CA ASP A 68 -19.17 2.78 -11.24
C ASP A 68 -18.00 3.44 -11.99
N TYR A 69 -16.80 2.84 -11.97
CA TYR A 69 -15.74 3.27 -12.88
C TYR A 69 -15.14 2.12 -13.70
N PRO A 70 -15.83 1.64 -14.75
CA PRO A 70 -15.19 0.88 -15.80
C PRO A 70 -14.15 1.77 -16.49
N TYR A 71 -12.87 1.55 -16.19
CA TYR A 71 -11.77 2.24 -16.85
C TYR A 71 -11.73 1.87 -18.35
N SER A 72 -12.24 2.76 -19.20
CA SER A 72 -12.29 2.65 -20.66
C SER A 72 -10.96 3.01 -21.36
N GLY A 73 -9.82 2.77 -20.71
CA GLY A 73 -8.51 3.11 -21.27
C GLY A 73 -7.93 2.01 -22.17
N PRO A 74 -7.16 2.33 -23.22
CA PRO A 74 -6.52 1.33 -24.07
C PRO A 74 -5.64 0.38 -23.25
N ARG A 75 -5.85 -0.94 -23.41
CA ARG A 75 -4.99 -1.97 -22.81
C ARG A 75 -3.56 -1.75 -23.31
N ARG A 76 -2.68 -1.24 -22.44
CA ARG A 76 -1.23 -1.22 -22.67
C ARG A 76 -0.76 -2.64 -22.95
N ARG A 77 -0.55 -2.98 -24.22
CA ARG A 77 0.21 -4.17 -24.61
C ARG A 77 1.68 -3.80 -24.43
N TRP A 78 2.32 -4.37 -23.41
CA TRP A 78 3.78 -4.42 -23.45
C TRP A 78 4.16 -5.33 -24.63
N SER A 79 5.01 -4.80 -25.50
CA SER A 79 5.49 -5.43 -26.73
C SER A 79 4.55 -5.34 -27.92
N ASP A 80 4.44 -4.14 -28.49
CA ASP A 80 4.32 -4.01 -29.94
C ASP A 80 5.74 -3.73 -30.45
N SER A 81 6.41 -4.80 -30.87
CA SER A 81 7.58 -4.70 -31.74
C SER A 81 7.12 -5.18 -33.10
N GLU A 82 6.41 -4.31 -33.80
CA GLU A 82 6.21 -4.42 -35.24
C GLU A 82 7.60 -4.29 -35.89
N SER A 83 8.25 -5.43 -36.11
CA SER A 83 9.35 -5.52 -37.04
C SER A 83 8.76 -5.35 -38.44
N GLY A 84 8.99 -4.17 -39.02
CA GLY A 84 8.72 -3.92 -40.43
C GLY A 84 9.53 -4.86 -41.30
N ASP A 85 8.83 -5.63 -42.12
CA ASP A 85 9.37 -6.31 -43.30
C ASP A 85 8.25 -6.31 -44.36
N ASN A 86 8.30 -5.32 -45.25
CA ASN A 86 8.36 -5.47 -46.71
C ASN A 86 8.50 -4.09 -47.37
#